data_AF-A0A7V2JK26-F1
#
_entry.id   AF-A0A7V2JK26-F1
#
_cell.length_a   1.000
_cell.length_b   1.000
_cell.length_c   1.000
_cell.angle_alpha   90.00
_cell.angle_beta   90.00
_cell.angle_gamma   90.00
#
_symmetry.space_group_name_H-M   'P 1'
#
loop_
_entity.id
_entity.type
_entity.pdbx_description
1 polymer ?
#
loop_
_entity_poly.entity_id
_entity_poly.type
_entity_poly.pdbx_seq_one_letter_code
_entity_poly.pdbx_strand_id
1 'polypeptide(L)'
;MRANEFFKLIEVSDQLTLGQRRLLLKRLEEAEHKQQIVEWIEPKQGKRPACPYCKTEDPIRWGTSHGLSRFRCRKCRRTFNALTSTPLAHLRHKEQWPVFAQTMIEGKSVRASAQACGVHYTTTFRWRHRFLRLPEEQQ
;
A
#
# COMPACT_ATOMS: atom_id res chain seq x y z
N MET A 1 9.80 12.65 -11.58
CA MET A 1 10.66 12.80 -12.76
C MET A 1 10.38 14.16 -13.36
N ARG A 2 11.40 14.92 -13.78
CA ARG A 2 11.17 16.20 -14.48
C ARG A 2 10.68 15.92 -15.90
N ALA A 3 9.96 16.87 -16.52
CA ALA A 3 9.39 16.68 -17.87
C ALA A 3 10.46 16.26 -18.90
N ASN A 4 11.63 16.90 -18.90
CA ASN A 4 12.71 16.58 -19.83
C ASN A 4 13.31 15.18 -19.62
N GLU A 5 13.33 14.68 -18.38
CA GLU A 5 13.79 13.32 -18.09
C GLU A 5 12.79 12.29 -18.61
N PHE A 6 11.50 12.60 -18.56
CA PHE A 6 10.43 11.74 -19.06
C PHE A 6 10.46 11.63 -20.59
N PHE A 7 10.61 12.73 -21.31
CA PHE A 7 10.71 12.68 -22.77
C PHE A 7 11.95 11.92 -23.25
N LYS A 8 13.10 12.08 -22.57
CA LYS A 8 14.30 11.27 -22.87
C LYS A 8 14.07 9.78 -22.65
N LEU A 9 13.32 9.39 -21.61
CA LEU A 9 12.96 7.99 -21.39
C LEU A 9 12.11 7.44 -22.54
N ILE A 10 11.12 8.21 -23.02
CA ILE A 10 10.27 7.83 -24.16
C ILE A 10 11.13 7.61 -25.40
N GLU A 11 12.01 8.56 -25.73
CA GLU A 11 12.89 8.48 -26.89
C GLU A 11 13.81 7.24 -26.85
N VAL A 12 14.40 6.94 -25.69
CA VAL A 12 15.25 5.75 -25.52
C VAL A 12 14.44 4.46 -25.51
N SER A 13 13.13 4.52 -25.22
CA SER A 13 12.27 3.33 -25.17
C SER A 13 12.12 2.63 -26.52
N ASP A 14 12.25 3.38 -27.63
CA ASP A 14 12.20 2.84 -28.99
C ASP A 14 13.38 1.90 -29.29
N GLN A 15 14.53 2.15 -28.66
CA GLN A 15 15.76 1.36 -28.81
C GLN A 15 15.75 0.07 -27.97
N LEU A 16 14.73 -0.15 -27.15
CA LEU A 16 14.66 -1.32 -26.28
C LEU A 16 14.43 -2.59 -27.12
N THR A 17 15.18 -3.63 -26.77
CA THR A 17 14.94 -4.99 -27.30
C THR A 17 13.60 -5.54 -26.81
N LEU A 18 13.07 -6.59 -27.46
CA LEU A 18 11.85 -7.27 -27.01
C LEU A 18 11.91 -7.72 -25.54
N GLY A 19 13.07 -8.22 -25.09
CA GLY A 19 13.27 -8.63 -23.70
C GLY A 19 13.22 -7.45 -22.73
N GLN A 20 13.87 -6.33 -23.08
CA GLN A 20 13.85 -5.11 -22.28
C GLN A 20 12.45 -4.48 -22.24
N ARG A 21 11.72 -4.48 -23.36
CA ARG A 21 10.32 -4.01 -23.41
C ARG A 21 9.42 -4.82 -22.49
N ARG A 22 9.51 -6.16 -22.53
CA ARG A 22 8.75 -7.03 -21.62
C ARG A 22 9.06 -6.77 -20.16
N LEU A 23 10.34 -6.58 -19.81
CA LEU A 23 10.73 -6.24 -18.44
C LEU A 23 10.20 -4.87 -18.00
N LEU A 24 10.23 -3.87 -18.90
CA LEU A 24 9.69 -2.54 -18.63
C LEU A 24 8.18 -2.58 -18.41
N LEU A 25 7.42 -3.26 -19.28
CA LEU A 25 5.97 -3.44 -19.12
C LEU A 25 5.65 -4.08 -17.77
N LYS A 26 6.31 -5.19 -17.42
CA LYS A 26 6.14 -5.84 -16.12
C LYS A 26 6.41 -4.89 -14.94
N ARG A 27 7.48 -4.09 -15.02
CA ARG A 27 7.82 -3.10 -13.98
C ARG A 27 6.76 -2.00 -13.86
N LEU A 28 6.19 -1.55 -14.97
CA LEU A 28 5.13 -0.54 -15.00
C LEU A 28 3.84 -1.11 -14.41
N GLU A 29 3.44 -2.31 -14.79
CA GLU A 29 2.29 -3.03 -14.21
C GLU A 29 2.45 -3.21 -12.70
N GLU A 30 3.63 -3.65 -12.24
CA GLU A 30 3.93 -3.78 -10.80
C GLU A 30 3.87 -2.44 -10.06
N ALA A 31 4.27 -1.34 -10.70
CA ALA A 31 4.23 0.00 -10.12
C ALA A 31 2.79 0.53 -10.04
N GLU A 32 2.01 0.33 -11.10
CA GLU A 32 0.59 0.70 -11.16
C GLU A 32 -0.23 -0.05 -10.10
N HIS A 33 -0.05 -1.38 -10.01
CA HIS A 33 -0.73 -2.18 -8.99
C HIS A 33 -0.40 -1.72 -7.56
N LYS A 34 0.86 -1.36 -7.29
CA LYS A 34 1.25 -0.77 -6.00
C LYS A 34 0.56 0.57 -5.76
N GLN A 35 0.43 1.40 -6.78
CA GLN A 35 -0.22 2.70 -6.67
C GLN A 35 -1.71 2.56 -6.35
N GLN A 36 -2.43 1.66 -7.04
CA GLN A 36 -3.85 1.38 -6.77
C GLN A 36 -4.09 0.97 -5.31
N ILE A 37 -3.19 0.16 -4.74
CA ILE A 37 -3.28 -0.27 -3.34
C ILE A 37 -3.02 0.89 -2.37
N VAL A 38 -2.08 1.76 -2.69
CA VAL A 38 -1.85 2.99 -1.90
C VAL A 38 -3.09 3.87 -1.94
N GLU A 39 -3.73 4.05 -3.09
CA GLU A 39 -4.96 4.83 -3.24
C GLU A 39 -6.14 4.25 -2.47
N TRP A 40 -6.24 2.92 -2.36
CA TRP A 40 -7.24 2.25 -1.54
C TRP A 40 -7.02 2.45 -0.03
N ILE A 41 -5.75 2.49 0.41
CA ILE A 41 -5.39 2.67 1.82
C ILE A 41 -5.41 4.15 2.24
N GLU A 42 -4.95 5.04 1.37
CA GLU A 42 -4.80 6.44 1.70
C GLU A 42 -6.15 7.16 1.75
N PRO A 43 -6.27 8.14 2.66
CA PRO A 43 -7.45 8.99 2.69
C PRO A 43 -7.61 9.68 1.33
N LYS A 44 -8.86 9.72 0.84
CA LYS A 44 -9.21 10.39 -0.42
C LYS A 44 -8.62 11.80 -0.47
N GLN A 45 -8.20 12.22 -1.66
CA GLN A 45 -7.58 13.51 -1.87
C GLN A 45 -8.38 14.66 -1.22
N GLY A 46 -7.68 15.55 -0.54
CA GLY A 46 -8.27 16.67 0.21
C GLY A 46 -8.71 16.34 1.65
N LYS A 47 -8.97 15.07 2.00
CA LYS A 47 -9.27 14.69 3.39
C LYS A 47 -7.99 14.32 4.13
N ARG A 48 -7.70 15.04 5.23
CA ARG A 48 -6.59 14.72 6.14
C ARG A 48 -7.13 14.01 7.37
N PRO A 49 -6.56 12.86 7.78
CA PRO A 49 -7.02 12.14 8.95
C PRO A 49 -6.72 12.96 10.20
N ALA A 50 -7.66 12.98 11.16
CA ALA A 50 -7.38 13.54 12.47
C ALA A 50 -6.23 12.79 13.15
N CYS A 51 -5.49 13.48 14.03
CA CYS A 51 -4.41 12.84 14.77
C CYS A 51 -4.96 11.71 15.65
N PRO A 52 -4.49 10.46 15.50
CA PRO A 52 -5.03 9.33 16.27
C PRO A 52 -4.74 9.45 17.78
N TYR A 53 -3.72 10.22 18.17
CA TYR A 53 -3.27 10.36 19.56
C TYR A 53 -3.97 11.47 20.35
N CYS A 54 -4.30 12.58 19.70
CA CYS A 54 -4.85 13.77 20.38
C CYS A 54 -6.10 14.35 19.70
N LYS A 55 -6.59 13.68 18.66
CA LYS A 55 -7.80 13.98 17.88
C LYS A 55 -7.84 15.36 17.21
N THR A 56 -6.76 16.15 17.30
CA THR A 56 -6.64 17.42 16.59
C THR A 56 -6.67 17.21 15.08
N GLU A 57 -7.47 18.03 14.42
CA GLU A 57 -7.62 18.10 12.97
C GLU A 57 -6.43 18.82 12.33
N ASP A 58 -6.37 18.77 11.00
CA ASP A 58 -5.34 19.42 10.18
C ASP A 58 -3.87 19.07 10.53
N PRO A 59 -3.48 17.79 10.42
CA PRO A 59 -2.06 17.44 10.41
C PRO A 59 -1.37 17.96 9.13
N ILE A 60 -0.05 18.12 9.19
CA ILE A 60 0.75 18.43 8.00
C ILE A 60 1.26 17.16 7.34
N ARG A 61 1.39 17.16 6.01
CA ARG A 61 2.16 16.13 5.29
C ARG A 61 3.64 16.26 5.65
N TRP A 62 4.27 15.14 5.95
CA TRP A 62 5.65 15.03 6.46
C TRP A 62 6.41 13.94 5.70
N GLY A 63 6.26 13.93 4.37
CA GLY A 63 6.88 12.95 3.47
C GLY A 63 6.11 11.63 3.38
N THR A 64 6.83 10.56 3.02
CA THR A 64 6.29 9.22 2.87
C THR A 64 7.04 8.23 3.77
N SER A 65 6.39 7.14 4.15
CA SER A 65 6.95 6.04 4.91
C SER A 65 6.35 4.72 4.45
N HIS A 66 7.20 3.78 4.04
CA HIS A 66 6.80 2.46 3.55
C HIS A 66 5.69 2.51 2.48
N GLY A 67 5.79 3.47 1.55
CA GLY A 67 4.85 3.64 0.44
C GLY A 67 3.55 4.37 0.80
N LEU A 68 3.40 4.90 2.02
CA LEU A 68 2.24 5.69 2.44
C LEU A 68 2.64 7.11 2.85
N SER A 69 1.73 8.06 2.65
CA SER A 69 1.80 9.42 3.16
C SER A 69 1.98 9.42 4.67
N ARG A 70 3.02 10.10 5.13
CA ARG A 70 3.30 10.34 6.54
C ARG A 70 2.74 11.71 6.92
N PHE A 71 2.02 11.75 8.03
CA PHE A 71 1.45 12.96 8.61
C PHE A 71 2.16 13.27 9.93
N ARG A 72 2.25 14.56 10.25
CA ARG A 72 2.72 15.03 11.56
C ARG A 72 1.66 15.93 12.18
N CYS A 73 1.26 15.63 13.41
CA CYS A 73 0.32 16.48 14.14
C CYS A 73 0.99 17.77 14.59
N ARG A 74 0.35 18.93 14.39
CA ARG A 74 0.87 20.22 14.85
C ARG A 74 0.85 20.36 16.38
N LYS A 75 -0.18 19.81 17.05
CA LYS A 75 -0.34 19.89 18.51
C LYS A 75 0.61 18.97 19.27
N CYS A 76 0.52 17.66 19.06
CA CYS A 76 1.31 16.68 19.83
C CYS A 76 2.65 16.31 19.18
N ARG A 77 2.96 16.85 18.00
CA ARG A 77 4.21 16.64 17.22
C ARG A 77 4.51 15.20 16.78
N ARG A 78 3.66 14.23 17.13
CA ARG A 78 3.78 12.81 16.72
C ARG A 78 3.49 12.62 15.24
N THR A 79 4.16 11.63 14.63
CA THR A 79 3.90 11.22 13.24
C THR A 79 3.00 10.01 13.16
N PHE A 80 2.19 9.93 12.10
CA PHE A 80 1.31 8.81 11.83
C PHE A 80 1.09 8.67 10.31
N ASN A 81 0.40 7.62 9.88
CA ASN A 81 -0.04 7.39 8.50
C ASN A 81 -1.48 6.88 8.51
N ALA A 82 -2.04 6.61 7.33
CA ALA A 82 -3.42 6.12 7.17
C ALA A 82 -3.72 4.83 7.96
N LEU A 83 -2.72 3.97 8.15
CA LEU A 83 -2.87 2.70 8.89
C LEU A 83 -2.57 2.83 10.38
N THR A 84 -2.18 4.00 10.87
CA THR A 84 -1.91 4.17 12.30
C THR A 84 -3.19 3.95 13.09
N SER A 85 -3.10 3.27 14.24
CA SER A 85 -4.24 2.83 15.05
C SER A 85 -5.20 1.84 14.40
N THR A 86 -4.86 1.25 13.24
CA THR A 86 -5.61 0.11 12.68
C THR A 86 -4.91 -1.22 13.00
N PRO A 87 -5.63 -2.35 13.00
CA PRO A 87 -5.02 -3.68 13.09
C PRO A 87 -3.96 -3.96 12.02
N LEU A 88 -4.04 -3.28 10.87
CA LEU A 88 -3.13 -3.43 9.74
C LEU A 88 -1.84 -2.59 9.86
N ALA A 89 -1.68 -1.83 10.95
CA ALA A 89 -0.47 -1.07 11.22
C ALA A 89 0.78 -1.96 11.14
N HIS A 90 1.84 -1.44 10.51
CA HIS A 90 3.16 -2.07 10.37
C HIS A 90 3.20 -3.38 9.56
N LEU A 91 2.08 -3.83 8.98
CA LEU A 91 2.09 -4.98 8.08
C LEU A 91 2.85 -4.63 6.78
N ARG A 92 3.66 -5.58 6.33
CA ARG A 92 4.43 -5.52 5.07
C ARG A 92 3.64 -6.18 3.93
N HIS A 93 4.19 -6.09 2.72
CA HIS A 93 3.62 -6.62 1.47
C HIS A 93 2.17 -6.19 1.23
N LYS A 94 1.92 -4.88 1.29
CA LYS A 94 0.59 -4.30 1.06
C LYS A 94 0.08 -4.69 -0.32
N GLU A 95 1.00 -4.84 -1.27
CA GLU A 95 0.75 -5.30 -2.62
C GLU A 95 0.06 -6.67 -2.70
N GLN A 96 0.19 -7.52 -1.67
CA GLN A 96 -0.42 -8.85 -1.63
C GLN A 96 -1.73 -8.88 -0.84
N TRP A 97 -2.13 -7.78 -0.20
CA TRP A 97 -3.31 -7.76 0.65
C TRP A 97 -4.63 -8.00 -0.11
N PRO A 98 -4.83 -7.48 -1.34
CA PRO A 98 -6.05 -7.80 -2.10
C PRO A 98 -6.17 -9.29 -2.41
N VAL A 99 -5.07 -9.92 -2.87
CA VAL A 99 -5.01 -11.37 -3.10
C VAL A 99 -5.28 -12.13 -1.80
N PHE A 100 -4.66 -11.70 -0.69
CA PHE A 100 -4.87 -12.33 0.61
C PHE A 100 -6.33 -12.22 1.07
N ALA A 101 -6.93 -11.04 0.98
CA ALA A 101 -8.33 -10.80 1.34
C ALA A 101 -9.26 -11.69 0.52
N GLN A 102 -9.03 -11.79 -0.79
CA GLN A 102 -9.77 -12.68 -1.68
C GLN A 102 -9.64 -14.15 -1.23
N THR A 103 -8.44 -14.61 -0.88
CA THR A 103 -8.27 -15.98 -0.37
C THR A 103 -9.00 -16.23 0.95
N MET A 104 -9.17 -15.20 1.80
CA MET A 104 -9.96 -15.32 3.02
C MET A 104 -11.46 -15.43 2.71
N ILE A 105 -11.97 -14.66 1.75
CA ILE A 105 -13.37 -14.74 1.28
C ILE A 105 -13.66 -16.14 0.72
N GLU A 106 -12.71 -16.71 -0.02
CA GLU A 106 -12.79 -18.08 -0.56
C GLU A 106 -12.61 -19.19 0.51
N GLY A 107 -12.38 -18.84 1.78
CA GLY A 107 -12.22 -19.81 2.86
C GLY A 107 -10.90 -20.60 2.80
N LYS A 108 -9.90 -20.14 2.05
CA LYS A 108 -8.63 -20.85 1.89
C LYS A 108 -7.85 -20.95 3.22
N SER A 109 -7.06 -22.02 3.33
CA SER A 109 -6.15 -22.21 4.46
C SER A 109 -5.00 -21.20 4.45
N VAL A 110 -4.42 -20.91 5.61
CA VAL A 110 -3.28 -19.98 5.75
C VAL A 110 -2.11 -20.35 4.83
N ARG A 111 -1.87 -21.66 4.61
CA ARG A 111 -0.81 -22.15 3.72
C ARG A 111 -1.16 -21.91 2.24
N ALA A 112 -2.40 -22.18 1.84
CA ALA A 112 -2.87 -21.92 0.49
C ALA A 112 -2.84 -20.41 0.17
N SER A 113 -3.26 -19.56 1.12
CA SER A 113 -3.13 -18.10 0.99
C SER A 113 -1.66 -17.66 0.86
N ALA A 114 -0.75 -18.30 1.59
CA ALA A 114 0.69 -17.98 1.53
C ALA A 114 1.27 -18.26 0.14
N GLN A 115 0.93 -19.42 -0.44
CA GLN A 115 1.31 -19.78 -1.79
C GLN A 115 0.75 -18.79 -2.82
N ALA A 116 -0.55 -18.46 -2.72
CA ALA A 116 -1.19 -17.50 -3.63
C ALA A 116 -0.56 -16.09 -3.57
N CYS A 117 -0.16 -15.65 -2.38
CA CYS A 117 0.46 -14.34 -2.18
C CYS A 117 1.98 -14.34 -2.42
N GLY A 118 2.61 -15.50 -2.67
CA GLY A 118 4.06 -15.62 -2.79
C GLY A 118 4.83 -15.20 -1.53
N VAL A 119 4.27 -15.40 -0.33
CA VAL A 119 4.91 -15.05 0.96
C VAL A 119 5.03 -16.26 1.87
N HIS A 120 5.85 -16.15 2.91
CA HIS A 120 6.00 -17.20 3.91
C HIS A 120 4.73 -17.35 4.77
N TYR A 121 4.41 -18.59 5.21
CA TYR A 121 3.16 -18.88 5.94
C TYR A 121 3.00 -18.09 7.26
N THR A 122 4.09 -17.75 7.94
CA THR A 122 4.05 -16.94 9.17
C THR A 122 3.55 -15.51 8.88
N THR A 123 3.78 -15.01 7.67
CA THR A 123 3.29 -13.70 7.22
C THR A 123 1.78 -13.73 7.05
N THR A 124 1.23 -14.72 6.32
CA THR A 124 -0.22 -14.86 6.16
C THR A 124 -0.93 -15.23 7.45
N PHE A 125 -0.29 -16.00 8.33
CA PHE A 125 -0.83 -16.27 9.67
C PHE A 125 -1.01 -14.97 10.47
N ARG A 126 0.02 -14.11 10.50
CA ARG A 126 -0.05 -12.80 11.14
C ARG A 126 -1.10 -11.91 10.48
N TRP A 127 -1.20 -11.92 9.15
CA TRP A 127 -2.23 -11.16 8.44
C TRP A 127 -3.62 -11.63 8.82
N ARG A 128 -3.91 -12.93 8.81
CA ARG A 128 -5.22 -13.47 9.18
C ARG A 128 -5.69 -12.95 10.53
N HIS A 129 -4.82 -13.00 11.54
CA HIS A 129 -5.14 -12.49 12.87
C HIS A 129 -5.41 -10.98 12.91
N ARG A 130 -4.79 -10.19 12.03
CA ARG A 130 -4.99 -8.73 11.99
C ARG A 130 -6.20 -8.34 11.15
N PHE A 131 -6.41 -8.99 10.01
CA PHE A 131 -7.57 -8.75 9.15
C PHE A 131 -8.88 -9.14 9.85
N LEU A 132 -8.91 -10.26 10.59
CA LEU A 132 -10.09 -10.66 11.37
C LEU A 132 -10.35 -9.78 12.61
N ARG A 133 -9.44 -8.86 12.96
CA ARG A 133 -9.65 -7.86 14.01
C ARG A 133 -10.17 -6.53 13.47
N LEU A 134 -10.28 -6.39 12.16
CA LEU A 134 -10.97 -5.24 11.60
C LEU A 134 -12.44 -5.35 12.02
N PRO A 135 -13.01 -4.29 12.61
CA PRO A 135 -14.44 -4.27 12.83
C PRO A 135 -15.14 -4.48 11.48
N GLU A 136 -16.22 -5.25 11.47
CA GLU A 136 -17.18 -5.23 10.37
C GLU A 136 -17.71 -3.79 10.29
N GLU A 137 -17.14 -2.97 9.40
CA GLU A 137 -17.84 -1.80 8.91
C GLU A 137 -19.01 -2.34 8.09
N GLN A 138 -20.17 -2.39 8.76
CA GLN A 138 -21.43 -2.84 8.22
C GLN A 138 -21.75 -2.06 6.93
N GLN A 139 -22.25 -2.82 5.96
CA GLN A 139 -22.87 -2.39 4.71
C GLN A 139 -23.78 -1.18 4.87
#